data_AF-A0A2U0SF45-F1
#
_entry.id   AF-A0A2U0SF45-F1
#
_cell.length_a   1.000
_cell.length_b   1.000
_cell.length_c   1.000
_cell.angle_alpha   90.00
_cell.angle_beta   90.00
_cell.angle_gamma   90.00
#
_symmetry.space_group_name_H-M   'P 1'
#
loop_
_entity.id
_entity.type
_entity.pdbx_description
1 polymer ?
#
loop_
_entity_poly.entity_id
_entity_poly.type
_entity_poly.pdbx_seq_one_letter_code
_entity_poly.pdbx_strand_id
1 'polypeptide(L)'
;MARYDADGGQVPRTLFEAAAFHRSVRAACAGCGHIGVFHAAALWRLFERRQWPGLLAEVGARLRCSRCGRRGTTISLTRDPPTITSLPLPSDVEWRRAVSRFRA
;
A
#
# COMPACT_ATOMS: atom_id res chain seq x y z
N MET A 1 -11.30 -7.86 15.70
CA MET A 1 -12.01 -6.60 16.01
C MET A 1 -11.46 -5.51 15.11
N ALA A 2 -12.31 -4.86 14.32
CA ALA A 2 -11.90 -3.70 13.54
C ALA A 2 -11.49 -2.57 14.49
N ARG A 3 -10.35 -1.94 14.24
CA ARG A 3 -9.93 -0.72 14.92
C ARG A 3 -10.40 0.45 14.10
N TYR A 4 -10.92 1.46 14.76
CA TYR A 4 -11.39 2.69 14.12
C TYR A 4 -10.42 3.82 14.52
N ASP A 5 -10.01 4.64 13.55
CA ASP A 5 -9.29 5.90 13.77
C ASP A 5 -10.20 6.88 14.52
N ALA A 6 -9.64 7.98 15.03
CA ALA A 6 -10.39 9.03 15.73
C ALA A 6 -11.55 9.61 14.90
N ASP A 7 -11.44 9.55 13.57
CA ASP A 7 -12.47 9.95 12.61
C ASP A 7 -13.55 8.87 12.33
N GLY A 8 -13.53 7.74 13.04
CA GLY A 8 -14.47 6.63 12.87
C GLY A 8 -14.22 5.75 11.64
N GLY A 9 -13.12 5.97 10.90
CA GLY A 9 -12.71 5.13 9.77
C GLY A 9 -11.95 3.88 10.22
N GLN A 10 -12.10 2.74 9.55
CA GLN A 10 -11.32 1.54 9.88
C GLN A 10 -9.82 1.75 9.59
N VAL A 11 -8.96 1.44 10.57
CA VAL A 11 -7.50 1.53 10.44
C VAL A 11 -7.01 0.33 9.62
N PRO A 12 -6.53 0.51 8.38
CA PRO A 12 -6.02 -0.62 7.63
C PRO A 12 -4.66 -1.04 8.20
N ARG A 13 -4.44 -2.35 8.34
CA ARG A 13 -3.17 -2.94 8.77
C ARG A 13 -2.40 -3.53 7.59
N THR A 14 -3.11 -3.85 6.52
CA THR A 14 -2.58 -4.46 5.30
C THR A 14 -2.75 -3.54 4.09
N LEU A 15 -1.92 -3.76 3.06
CA LEU A 15 -2.09 -3.13 1.75
C LEU A 15 -3.46 -3.43 1.14
N PHE A 16 -4.00 -4.62 1.41
CA PHE A 16 -5.32 -5.01 0.93
C PHE A 16 -6.42 -4.15 1.57
N GLU A 17 -6.43 -4.03 2.90
CA GLU A 17 -7.39 -3.15 3.60
C GLU A 17 -7.22 -1.69 3.16
N ALA A 18 -5.98 -1.22 3.00
CA ALA A 18 -5.72 0.13 2.51
C ALA A 18 -6.31 0.35 1.11
N ALA A 19 -6.20 -0.64 0.22
CA ALA A 19 -6.81 -0.61 -1.10
C ALA A 19 -8.34 -0.67 -1.04
N ALA A 20 -8.91 -1.53 -0.18
CA ALA A 20 -10.34 -1.66 0.04
C ALA A 20 -10.97 -0.38 0.61
N PHE A 21 -10.22 0.38 1.42
CA PHE A 21 -10.66 1.66 1.98
C PHE A 21 -10.32 2.86 1.10
N HIS A 22 -9.93 2.62 -0.15
CA HIS A 22 -9.58 3.65 -1.14
C HIS A 22 -8.52 4.64 -0.60
N ARG A 23 -7.52 4.12 0.10
CA ARG A 23 -6.36 4.88 0.57
C ARG A 23 -5.20 4.74 -0.42
N SER A 24 -4.35 5.76 -0.45
CA SER A 24 -3.05 5.76 -1.10
C SER A 24 -1.95 5.50 -0.07
N VAL A 25 -0.84 4.93 -0.53
CA VAL A 25 0.33 4.63 0.30
C VAL A 25 1.42 5.65 0.02
N ARG A 26 1.65 6.56 0.96
CA ARG A 26 2.76 7.51 0.92
C ARG A 26 4.01 6.84 1.47
N ALA A 27 5.07 6.80 0.68
CA ALA A 27 6.37 6.29 1.06
C ALA A 27 7.39 7.43 1.07
N ALA A 28 7.97 7.71 2.23
CA ALA A 28 9.04 8.68 2.40
C ALA A 28 10.38 7.96 2.61
N CYS A 29 11.39 8.31 1.82
CA CYS A 29 12.72 7.75 1.97
C CYS A 29 13.42 8.30 3.22
N ALA A 30 13.87 7.42 4.10
CA ALA A 30 14.59 7.80 5.33
C ALA A 30 15.99 8.41 5.07
N GLY A 31 16.57 8.20 3.87
CA GLY A 31 17.86 8.78 3.48
C GLY A 31 17.75 10.21 2.92
N CYS A 32 17.14 10.36 1.74
CA CYS A 32 17.07 11.65 1.04
C CYS A 32 15.74 12.40 1.17
N GLY A 33 14.78 11.88 1.95
CA GLY A 33 13.46 12.50 2.12
C GLY A 33 12.53 12.43 0.89
N HIS A 34 12.94 11.76 -0.20
CA HIS A 34 12.10 11.63 -1.39
C HIS A 34 10.78 10.93 -1.09
N ILE A 35 9.68 11.52 -1.53
CA ILE A 35 8.32 11.03 -1.32
C ILE A 35 7.74 10.49 -2.62
N GLY A 36 7.18 9.29 -2.55
CA GLY A 36 6.36 8.70 -3.60
C GLY A 36 5.00 8.28 -3.04
N VAL A 37 3.93 8.52 -3.79
CA VAL A 37 2.58 8.09 -3.40
C VAL A 37 2.13 7.01 -4.38
N PHE A 38 1.84 5.82 -3.84
CA PHE A 38 1.40 4.66 -4.62
C PHE A 38 -0.10 4.46 -4.46
N HIS A 39 -0.74 3.99 -5.54
CA HIS A 39 -2.08 3.43 -5.43
C HIS A 39 -2.01 2.13 -4.61
N ALA A 40 -2.76 2.03 -3.51
CA ALA A 40 -2.67 0.87 -2.62
C ALA A 40 -2.98 -0.45 -3.34
N ALA A 41 -3.98 -0.47 -4.24
CA ALA A 41 -4.30 -1.68 -5.01
C ALA A 41 -3.17 -2.12 -5.96
N ALA A 42 -2.47 -1.17 -6.60
CA ALA A 42 -1.34 -1.50 -7.46
C ALA A 42 -0.17 -2.06 -6.64
N LEU A 43 0.09 -1.47 -5.48
CA LEU A 43 1.14 -1.92 -4.58
C LEU A 43 0.81 -3.28 -3.96
N TRP A 44 -0.44 -3.49 -3.54
CA TRP A 44 -0.95 -4.78 -3.08
C TRP A 44 -0.76 -5.87 -4.14
N ARG A 45 -1.14 -5.61 -5.41
CA ARG A 45 -0.98 -6.57 -6.50
C ARG A 45 0.48 -6.96 -6.71
N LEU A 46 1.41 -6.00 -6.60
CA LEU A 46 2.85 -6.27 -6.68
C LEU A 46 3.30 -7.21 -5.55
N PHE A 47 2.83 -6.97 -4.33
CA PHE A 47 3.16 -7.78 -3.17
C PHE A 47 2.58 -9.20 -3.28
N GLU A 48 1.32 -9.35 -3.71
CA GLU A 48 0.70 -10.65 -3.99
C GLU A 48 1.49 -11.44 -5.04
N ARG A 49 1.84 -10.80 -6.17
CA ARG A 49 2.61 -11.45 -7.26
C ARG A 49 3.98 -11.93 -6.81
N ARG A 50 4.58 -11.25 -5.82
CA ARG A 50 5.86 -11.61 -5.22
C ARG A 50 5.74 -12.48 -3.98
N GLN A 51 4.52 -12.85 -3.58
CA GLN A 51 4.20 -13.56 -2.34
C GLN A 51 4.82 -12.89 -1.11
N TRP A 52 4.89 -11.56 -1.12
CA TRP A 52 5.37 -10.79 0.02
C TRP A 52 4.23 -10.51 0.99
N PRO A 53 4.48 -10.55 2.32
CA PRO A 53 3.48 -10.19 3.30
C PRO A 53 3.08 -8.73 3.11
N GLY A 54 1.78 -8.49 3.01
CA GLY A 54 1.19 -7.18 2.76
C GLY A 54 0.97 -6.33 4.02
N LEU A 55 1.61 -6.65 5.15
CA LEU A 55 1.49 -5.87 6.39
C LEU A 55 2.13 -4.50 6.20
N LEU A 56 1.39 -3.41 6.44
CA LEU A 56 1.86 -2.04 6.22
C LEU A 56 3.17 -1.73 6.98
N ALA A 57 3.32 -2.29 8.18
CA ALA A 57 4.53 -2.17 8.99
C ALA A 57 5.79 -2.71 8.29
N GLU A 58 5.65 -3.68 7.39
CA GLU A 58 6.77 -4.31 6.69
C GLU A 58 6.94 -3.85 5.23
N VAL A 59 5.94 -3.18 4.67
CA VAL A 59 5.97 -2.69 3.28
C VAL A 59 7.19 -1.79 3.07
N GLY A 60 7.43 -0.87 4.01
CA GLY A 60 8.51 0.10 3.93
C GLY A 60 9.89 -0.52 3.81
N ALA A 61 10.14 -1.63 4.52
CA ALA A 61 11.41 -2.34 4.48
C ALA A 61 11.72 -2.95 3.10
N ARG A 62 10.68 -3.27 2.32
CA ARG A 62 10.80 -3.87 0.99
C ARG A 62 10.91 -2.85 -0.14
N LEU A 63 10.57 -1.58 0.13
CA LEU A 63 10.68 -0.52 -0.85
C LEU A 63 12.10 0.05 -0.93
N ARG A 64 12.44 0.51 -2.14
CA ARG A 64 13.72 1.13 -2.47
C ARG A 64 13.48 2.51 -3.07
N CYS A 65 14.22 3.49 -2.59
CA CYS A 65 14.18 4.83 -3.16
C CYS A 65 14.75 4.82 -4.59
N SER A 66 14.00 5.37 -5.55
CA SER A 66 14.45 5.54 -6.94
C SER A 66 15.55 6.60 -7.09
N ARG A 67 15.61 7.59 -6.19
CA ARG A 67 16.60 8.68 -6.21
C ARG A 67 17.96 8.27 -5.64
N CYS A 68 17.99 7.80 -4.39
CA CYS A 68 19.25 7.49 -3.69
C CYS A 68 19.54 5.98 -3.56
N GLY A 69 18.63 5.11 -4.02
CA GLY A 69 18.82 3.66 -3.97
C GLY A 69 18.73 3.03 -2.57
N ARG A 70 18.52 3.80 -1.50
CA ARG A 70 18.39 3.29 -0.13
C ARG A 70 17.13 2.43 0.03
N ARG A 71 17.23 1.36 0.82
CA ARG A 71 16.09 0.53 1.24
C ARG A 71 15.55 1.02 2.58
N GLY A 72 14.27 0.76 2.83
CA GLY A 72 13.60 1.23 4.04
C GLY A 72 13.01 2.62 3.82
N THR A 73 11.71 2.64 3.58
CA THR A 73 10.91 3.87 3.52
C THR A 73 9.91 3.89 4.67
N THR A 74 9.67 5.08 5.22
CA THR A 74 8.58 5.29 6.18
C THR A 74 7.27 5.32 5.40
N ILE A 75 6.32 4.50 5.82
CA ILE A 75 5.03 4.38 5.17
C ILE A 75 3.96 5.10 5.99
N SER A 76 3.12 5.84 5.29
CA SER A 76 1.93 6.46 5.85
C SER A 76 0.77 6.32 4.88
N LEU A 77 -0.43 6.24 5.39
CA LEU A 77 -1.64 6.21 4.58
C LEU A 77 -2.08 7.64 4.31
N THR A 78 -2.48 7.91 3.07
CA THR A 78 -3.02 9.22 2.67
C THR A 78 -4.22 9.03 1.75
N ARG A 79 -4.97 10.11 1.52
CA ARG A 79 -5.99 10.19 0.46
C ARG A 79 -5.51 10.98 -0.74
N ASP A 80 -4.26 11.45 -0.71
CA ASP A 80 -3.66 12.16 -1.83
C ASP A 80 -3.64 11.29 -3.10
N PRO A 81 -3.75 11.91 -4.29
CA PRO A 81 -3.66 11.19 -5.55
C PRO A 81 -2.29 10.51 -5.68
N PRO A 82 -2.24 9.29 -6.26
CA PRO A 82 -0.99 8.58 -6.45
C PRO A 82 -0.09 9.29 -7.46
N THR A 83 1.14 9.57 -7.08
CA THR A 83 2.16 10.14 -7.96
C THR A 83 2.89 9.06 -8.76
N ILE A 84 2.92 7.82 -8.26
CA ILE A 84 3.55 6.68 -8.92
C ILE A 84 2.47 5.84 -9.58
N THR A 85 2.30 6.05 -10.88
CA THR A 85 1.30 5.39 -11.74
C THR A 85 1.91 4.29 -12.64
N SER A 86 3.22 4.05 -12.54
CA SER A 86 3.91 3.03 -13.34
C SER A 86 3.56 1.59 -12.96
N LEU A 87 2.95 1.37 -11.78
CA LEU A 87 2.52 0.05 -11.34
C LEU A 87 1.14 -0.30 -11.93
N PRO A 88 1.00 -1.49 -12.55
CA PRO A 88 -0.26 -1.86 -13.18
C PRO A 88 -1.30 -2.22 -12.12
N LEU A 89 -2.45 -1.56 -12.19
CA LEU A 89 -3.62 -1.88 -11.34
C LEU A 89 -4.08 -3.33 -11.54
N PRO A 90 -4.63 -3.97 -10.51
CA PRO A 90 -5.25 -5.29 -10.66
C PRO A 90 -6.45 -5.21 -11.61
N SER A 91 -6.68 -6.28 -12.37
CA SER A 91 -7.92 -6.40 -13.14
C SER A 91 -9.12 -6.54 -12.21
N ASP A 92 -10.31 -6.22 -12.72
CA ASP A 92 -11.57 -6.36 -11.97
C ASP A 92 -11.76 -7.79 -11.41
N VAL A 93 -11.37 -8.80 -12.20
CA VAL A 93 -11.45 -10.21 -11.81
C VAL A 93 -10.47 -10.54 -10.70
N GLU A 94 -9.21 -10.09 -10.81
CA GLU A 94 -8.19 -10.27 -9.77
C GLU A 94 -8.66 -9.61 -8.45
N TRP A 95 -9.22 -8.40 -8.54
CA TRP A 95 -9.71 -7.67 -7.39
C TRP A 95 -10.90 -8.35 -6.72
N ARG A 96 -11.93 -8.75 -7.49
CA ARG A 96 -13.11 -9.46 -6.94
C ARG A 96 -12.73 -10.77 -6.26
N ARG A 97 -11.79 -11.53 -6.83
CA ARG A 97 -11.27 -12.76 -6.20
C ARG A 97 -10.59 -12.48 -4.88
N ALA A 98 -9.80 -11.41 -4.77
CA ALA A 98 -9.17 -11.03 -3.52
C ALA A 98 -10.18 -10.57 -2.45
N VAL A 99 -11.18 -9.77 -2.84
CA VAL A 99 -12.27 -9.38 -1.94
C VAL A 99 -13.05 -10.59 -1.43
N SER A 100 -13.33 -11.57 -2.30
CA SER A 100 -13.99 -12.81 -1.88
C SER A 100 -13.16 -13.58 -0.85
N ARG A 101 -11.85 -13.77 -1.10
CA ARG A 101 -10.92 -14.42 -0.16
C ARG A 101 -10.82 -13.72 1.19
N PHE A 102 -10.99 -12.40 1.23
CA PHE A 102 -10.94 -11.63 2.47
C PHE A 102 -12.24 -11.72 3.29
N ARG A 103 -13.37 -11.99 2.64
CA ARG A 103 -14.69 -12.09 3.29
C ARG A 103 -15.02 -13.50 3.78
N ALA A 104 -14.38 -14.52 3.21
CA ALA A 104 -14.53 -15.93 3.59
C ALA A 104 -13.81 -16.21 4.91
#